data_AF-A0A9D4N3V0-F1
#
_entry.id   AF-A0A9D4N3V0-F1
#
_cell.length_a   1.000
_cell.length_b   1.000
_cell.length_c   1.000
_cell.angle_alpha   90.00
_cell.angle_beta   90.00
_cell.angle_gamma   90.00
#
_symmetry.space_group_name_H-M   'P 1'
#
loop_
_entity.id
_entity.type
_entity.pdbx_description
1 polymer ?
#
loop_
_entity_poly.entity_id
_entity_poly.type
_entity_poly.pdbx_seq_one_letter_code
_entity_poly.pdbx_strand_id
1 'polypeptide(L)'
;MENRIGSFVSGQPAESSSDSTYDDGSDAVDAFSQDDSIRRFHESGCGCAKKCHEKFDASQIRTHILDTREMTREEKEMHIKGCLSEGPTNDSTKRGKKRMRIRGKYTFRGQEICAYTFRLLFDIRRCALKSIRQSLNKTGPARRRHANTGRKPKHALVFTDVERVV
;
A
#
# COMPACT_ATOMS: atom_id res chain seq x y z
N MET A 1 33.56 -59.80 1.06
CA MET A 1 33.63 -58.50 0.36
C MET A 1 32.89 -57.45 1.18
N GLU A 2 33.67 -56.76 2.01
CA GLU A 2 33.61 -55.33 2.37
C GLU A 2 32.25 -54.60 2.44
N ASN A 3 31.90 -54.23 3.67
CA ASN A 3 31.46 -52.90 4.16
C ASN A 3 30.97 -51.86 3.14
N ARG A 4 29.82 -51.22 3.44
CA ARG A 4 29.77 -49.74 3.55
C ARG A 4 28.57 -49.23 4.36
N ILE A 5 28.96 -48.57 5.45
CA ILE A 5 28.21 -47.63 6.29
C ILE A 5 27.86 -46.38 5.47
N GLY A 6 26.72 -45.73 5.78
CA GLY A 6 26.41 -44.36 5.34
C GLY A 6 25.05 -43.92 5.85
N SER A 7 24.92 -43.58 7.12
CA SER A 7 25.08 -42.23 7.69
C SER A 7 23.89 -41.30 7.39
N PHE A 8 23.06 -41.19 8.43
CA PHE A 8 22.29 -40.01 8.84
C PHE A 8 22.88 -38.69 8.34
N VAL A 9 22.10 -37.92 7.56
CA VAL A 9 22.33 -36.48 7.39
C VAL A 9 21.01 -35.75 7.60
N SER A 10 21.08 -34.93 8.64
CA SER A 10 20.14 -33.95 9.17
C SER A 10 19.57 -33.01 8.10
N GLY A 11 18.30 -32.65 8.28
CA GLY A 11 17.61 -31.66 7.48
C GLY A 11 18.36 -30.32 7.41
N GLN A 12 18.53 -29.82 6.19
CA GLN A 12 18.93 -28.46 5.94
C GLN A 12 17.72 -27.54 6.16
N PRO A 13 17.82 -26.46 6.96
CA PRO A 13 16.80 -25.43 6.99
C PRO A 13 16.80 -24.67 5.67
N ALA A 14 15.60 -24.48 5.11
CA ALA A 14 15.37 -23.66 3.94
C ALA A 14 15.90 -22.24 4.17
N GLU A 15 16.94 -21.89 3.43
CA GLU A 15 17.49 -20.55 3.37
C GLU A 15 16.44 -19.66 2.68
N SER A 16 15.69 -18.90 3.47
CA SER A 16 14.82 -17.85 2.94
C SER A 16 15.70 -16.69 2.47
N SER A 17 16.14 -16.77 1.22
CA SER A 17 16.71 -15.63 0.50
C SER A 17 15.64 -14.56 0.34
N SER A 18 15.64 -13.59 1.24
CA SER A 18 14.88 -12.35 1.08
C SER A 18 15.60 -11.48 0.05
N ASP A 19 15.43 -11.81 -1.22
CA ASP A 19 15.80 -10.96 -2.34
C ASP A 19 14.79 -9.80 -2.43
N SER A 20 15.00 -8.78 -1.58
CA SER A 20 14.33 -7.49 -1.74
C SER A 20 15.11 -6.70 -2.78
N THR A 21 14.89 -7.00 -4.06
CA THR A 21 15.23 -6.09 -5.14
C THR A 21 14.38 -4.83 -4.96
N TYR A 22 15.00 -3.78 -4.43
CA TYR A 22 14.45 -2.44 -4.50
C TYR A 22 14.46 -2.04 -5.98
N ASP A 23 13.30 -2.19 -6.60
CA ASP A 23 12.92 -1.54 -7.85
C ASP A 23 12.97 -0.02 -7.61
N ASP A 24 14.16 0.56 -7.69
CA ASP A 24 14.40 2.00 -7.84
C ASP A 24 13.99 2.40 -9.27
N GLY A 25 12.71 2.23 -9.55
CA GLY A 25 12.08 2.91 -10.67
C GLY A 25 12.14 4.39 -10.37
N SER A 26 13.09 5.07 -10.99
CA SER A 26 13.27 6.51 -11.02
C SER A 26 12.00 7.23 -11.52
N ASP A 27 10.99 7.34 -10.66
CA ASP A 27 9.96 8.35 -10.79
C ASP A 27 10.63 9.68 -10.35
N ALA A 28 11.52 10.22 -11.20
CA ALA A 28 11.90 11.63 -11.16
C ALA A 28 10.63 12.45 -11.41
N VAL A 29 9.86 12.64 -10.34
CA VAL A 29 8.76 13.57 -10.32
C VAL A 29 9.37 14.90 -9.93
N ASP A 30 9.51 15.77 -10.92
CA ASP A 30 9.57 17.20 -10.68
C ASP A 30 8.56 17.54 -9.57
N ALA A 31 9.06 18.11 -8.48
CA ALA A 31 8.25 18.54 -7.36
C ALA A 31 7.45 19.77 -7.76
N PHE A 32 6.47 19.58 -8.65
CA PHE A 32 5.49 20.61 -8.98
C PHE A 32 4.77 21.02 -7.70
N SER A 33 4.53 22.32 -7.54
CA SER A 33 3.64 22.79 -6.49
C SER A 33 2.30 22.06 -6.63
N GLN A 34 1.66 21.77 -5.51
CA GLN A 34 0.33 21.12 -5.52
C GLN A 34 -0.65 21.92 -6.40
N ASP A 35 -0.55 23.25 -6.37
CA ASP A 35 -1.37 24.14 -7.18
C ASP A 35 -1.11 23.96 -8.68
N ASP A 36 0.13 23.70 -9.09
CA ASP A 36 0.45 23.38 -10.49
C ASP A 36 -0.15 22.03 -10.90
N SER A 37 -0.17 21.06 -9.98
CA SER A 37 -0.79 19.76 -10.23
C SER A 37 -2.31 19.87 -10.41
N ILE A 38 -2.97 20.71 -9.60
CA ILE A 38 -4.42 20.98 -9.72
C ILE A 38 -4.70 21.76 -11.00
N ARG A 39 -3.89 22.79 -11.30
CA ARG A 39 -4.02 23.57 -12.54
C ARG A 39 -3.89 22.67 -13.77
N ARG A 40 -2.83 21.86 -13.85
CA ARG A 40 -2.62 20.90 -14.94
C ARG A 40 -3.71 19.85 -15.03
N PHE A 41 -4.26 19.42 -13.89
CA PHE A 41 -5.39 18.49 -13.87
C PHE A 41 -6.62 19.07 -14.56
N HIS A 42 -6.88 20.37 -14.43
CA HIS A 42 -7.95 21.05 -15.15
C HIS A 42 -7.60 21.38 -16.61
N GLU A 43 -6.36 21.75 -16.90
CA GLU A 43 -5.93 22.11 -18.27
C GLU A 43 -5.80 20.88 -19.19
N SER A 44 -5.11 19.84 -18.73
CA SER A 44 -4.77 18.63 -19.52
C SER A 44 -5.62 17.41 -19.18
N GLY A 45 -6.35 17.44 -18.06
CA GLY A 45 -7.11 16.29 -17.57
C GLY A 45 -6.24 15.17 -16.99
N CYS A 46 -6.88 14.04 -16.70
CA CYS A 46 -6.24 12.82 -16.16
C CYS A 46 -5.72 11.85 -17.24
N GLY A 47 -5.86 12.18 -18.53
CA GLY A 47 -5.65 11.24 -19.64
C GLY A 47 -6.61 10.04 -19.65
N CYS A 48 -7.72 10.12 -18.93
CA CYS A 48 -8.65 9.01 -18.72
C CYS A 48 -10.01 9.28 -19.37
N ALA A 49 -10.65 8.24 -19.92
CA ALA A 49 -11.95 8.35 -20.61
C ALA A 49 -13.11 8.81 -19.70
N LYS A 50 -12.93 8.77 -18.37
CA LYS A 50 -13.95 9.15 -17.38
C LYS A 50 -14.10 10.66 -17.17
N LYS A 51 -13.31 11.48 -17.87
CA LYS A 51 -13.30 12.95 -17.77
C LYS A 51 -13.34 13.45 -16.32
N CYS A 52 -12.41 12.98 -15.50
CA CYS A 52 -12.44 13.23 -14.06
C CYS A 52 -12.30 14.71 -13.67
N HIS A 53 -11.80 15.56 -14.58
CA HIS A 53 -11.61 16.99 -14.34
C HIS A 53 -12.92 17.80 -14.40
N GLU A 54 -13.95 17.29 -15.10
CA GLU A 54 -15.28 17.92 -15.16
C GLU A 54 -16.10 17.68 -13.89
N LYS A 55 -15.63 16.77 -13.03
CA LYS A 55 -16.39 16.23 -11.90
C LYS A 55 -16.21 17.00 -10.59
N PHE A 56 -15.13 17.75 -10.47
CA PHE A 56 -14.73 18.43 -9.24
C PHE A 56 -14.17 19.79 -9.59
N ASP A 57 -14.50 20.79 -8.79
CA ASP A 57 -13.92 22.12 -8.95
C ASP A 57 -12.54 22.20 -8.30
N ALA A 58 -11.69 23.09 -8.81
CA ALA A 58 -10.35 23.31 -8.27
C ALA A 58 -10.37 23.70 -6.78
N SER A 59 -11.37 24.48 -6.35
CA SER A 59 -11.57 24.85 -4.95
C SER A 59 -11.89 23.64 -4.07
N GLN A 60 -12.80 22.78 -4.53
CA GLN A 60 -13.17 21.54 -3.83
C GLN A 60 -11.98 20.60 -3.66
N ILE A 61 -11.15 20.47 -4.70
CA ILE A 61 -9.93 19.66 -4.65
C ILE A 61 -8.94 20.26 -3.64
N ARG A 62 -8.73 21.58 -3.65
CA ARG A 62 -7.82 22.25 -2.71
C ARG A 62 -8.26 22.04 -1.26
N THR A 63 -9.53 22.32 -0.95
CA THR A 63 -10.09 22.11 0.39
C THR A 63 -9.91 20.66 0.82
N HIS A 64 -10.28 19.70 -0.03
CA HIS A 64 -10.15 18.29 0.33
C HIS A 64 -8.71 17.84 0.59
N ILE A 65 -7.74 18.38 -0.15
CA ILE A 65 -6.33 18.08 0.11
C ILE A 65 -5.87 18.68 1.45
N LEU A 66 -6.32 19.89 1.79
CA LEU A 66 -6.03 20.48 3.10
C LEU A 66 -6.62 19.62 4.23
N ASP A 67 -7.89 19.25 4.13
CA ASP A 67 -8.54 18.33 5.08
C ASP A 67 -7.74 17.01 5.20
N THR A 68 -7.23 16.52 4.06
CA THR A 68 -6.46 15.28 4.00
C THR A 68 -5.06 15.40 4.62
N ARG A 69 -4.49 16.60 4.67
CA ARG A 69 -3.21 16.88 5.31
C ARG A 69 -3.33 17.07 6.82
N GLU A 70 -4.49 17.51 7.28
CA GLU A 70 -4.81 17.60 8.71
C GLU A 70 -4.97 16.22 9.35
N MET A 71 -5.45 15.23 8.59
CA MET A 71 -5.51 13.84 9.06
C MET A 71 -4.13 13.27 9.37
N THR A 72 -4.02 12.52 10.46
CA THR A 72 -2.83 11.71 10.74
C THR A 72 -2.63 10.65 9.66
N ARG A 73 -1.40 10.13 9.54
CA ARG A 73 -1.08 9.06 8.59
C ARG A 73 -2.03 7.86 8.70
N GLU A 74 -2.42 7.51 9.92
CA GLU A 74 -3.23 6.33 10.23
C GLU A 74 -4.68 6.55 9.87
N GLU A 75 -5.22 7.71 10.23
CA GLU A 75 -6.58 8.14 9.85
C GLU A 75 -6.70 8.22 8.33
N LYS A 76 -5.75 8.89 7.67
CA LYS A 76 -5.70 9.00 6.22
C LYS A 76 -5.68 7.62 5.55
N GLU A 77 -4.88 6.68 6.06
CA GLU A 77 -4.87 5.33 5.53
C GLU A 77 -6.21 4.60 5.72
N MET A 78 -6.80 4.67 6.92
CA MET A 78 -8.11 4.04 7.18
C MET A 78 -9.22 4.65 6.33
N HIS A 79 -9.21 5.97 6.15
CA HIS A 79 -10.13 6.68 5.28
C HIS A 79 -10.01 6.22 3.82
N ILE A 80 -8.78 6.16 3.28
CA ILE A 80 -8.52 5.66 1.93
C ILE A 80 -8.99 4.19 1.79
N LYS A 81 -8.78 3.35 2.81
CA LYS A 81 -9.26 1.97 2.82
C LYS A 81 -10.78 1.89 2.75
N GLY A 82 -11.48 2.76 3.49
CA GLY A 82 -12.93 2.92 3.42
C GLY A 82 -13.39 3.20 1.99
N CYS A 83 -12.86 4.24 1.36
CA CYS A 83 -13.20 4.59 -0.02
C CYS A 83 -12.88 3.48 -1.03
N LEU A 84 -11.81 2.70 -0.81
CA LEU A 84 -11.48 1.56 -1.66
C LEU A 84 -12.39 0.35 -1.44
N SER A 85 -12.97 0.21 -0.25
CA SER A 85 -13.88 -0.89 0.11
C SER A 85 -15.31 -0.70 -0.41
N GLU A 86 -15.73 0.55 -0.64
CA GLU A 86 -16.99 0.90 -1.29
C GLU A 86 -17.04 0.49 -2.77
N GLY A 87 -15.87 0.28 -3.40
CA GLY A 87 -15.78 -0.25 -4.74
C GLY A 87 -16.20 -1.73 -4.81
N PRO A 88 -16.63 -2.23 -5.98
CA PRO A 88 -17.07 -3.61 -6.11
C PRO A 88 -15.99 -4.59 -5.64
N THR A 89 -16.33 -5.36 -4.60
CA THR A 89 -15.54 -6.49 -4.10
C THR A 89 -15.62 -7.62 -5.11
N ASN A 90 -14.47 -8.17 -5.51
CA ASN A 90 -14.43 -9.13 -6.61
C ASN A 90 -14.13 -10.54 -6.10
N ASP A 91 -15.08 -11.43 -6.36
CA ASP A 91 -15.09 -12.89 -6.13
C ASP A 91 -14.13 -13.70 -7.02
N SER A 92 -13.22 -13.04 -7.77
CA SER A 92 -12.48 -13.64 -8.88
C SER A 92 -11.33 -14.56 -8.47
N THR A 93 -11.02 -14.65 -7.17
CA THR A 93 -9.98 -15.53 -6.59
C THR A 93 -10.55 -16.84 -6.04
N LYS A 94 -11.81 -17.19 -6.36
CA LYS A 94 -12.34 -18.52 -6.10
C LYS A 94 -11.61 -19.56 -6.97
N ARG A 95 -11.15 -20.66 -6.35
CA ARG A 95 -10.47 -21.79 -7.01
C ARG A 95 -11.29 -22.26 -8.22
N GLY A 96 -10.66 -22.40 -9.39
CA GLY A 96 -11.32 -22.83 -10.63
C GLY A 96 -11.77 -21.73 -11.60
N LYS A 97 -11.58 -20.44 -11.29
CA LYS A 97 -11.85 -19.33 -12.22
C LYS A 97 -10.56 -18.76 -12.83
N LYS A 98 -10.64 -18.30 -14.09
CA LYS A 98 -9.52 -17.64 -14.80
C LYS A 98 -9.09 -16.38 -14.03
N ARG A 99 -7.80 -16.27 -13.73
CA ARG A 99 -7.22 -15.10 -13.06
C ARG A 99 -7.37 -13.87 -13.96
N MET A 100 -8.26 -12.96 -13.61
CA MET A 100 -8.43 -11.68 -14.28
C MET A 100 -7.66 -10.59 -13.52
N ARG A 101 -6.85 -9.79 -14.22
CA ARG A 101 -6.21 -8.60 -13.63
C ARG A 101 -7.29 -7.53 -13.41
N ILE A 102 -7.75 -7.40 -12.18
CA ILE A 102 -8.76 -6.39 -11.84
C ILE A 102 -8.11 -5.01 -11.90
N ARG A 103 -8.62 -4.16 -12.80
CA ARG A 103 -8.39 -2.72 -12.74
C ARG A 103 -9.27 -2.17 -11.62
N GLY A 104 -8.70 -2.03 -10.42
CA GLY A 104 -9.46 -1.58 -9.25
C GLY A 104 -10.21 -0.28 -9.55
N LYS A 105 -11.54 -0.31 -9.39
CA LYS A 105 -12.38 0.87 -9.53
C LYS A 105 -12.09 1.80 -8.36
N TYR A 106 -12.01 3.10 -8.64
CA TYR A 106 -11.86 4.12 -7.62
C TYR A 106 -13.13 4.93 -7.60
N THR A 107 -13.64 5.16 -6.40
CA THR A 107 -14.82 5.98 -6.15
C THR A 107 -14.44 7.07 -5.16
N PHE A 108 -14.98 8.26 -5.37
CA PHE A 108 -14.86 9.36 -4.43
C PHE A 108 -16.20 10.11 -4.42
N ARG A 109 -16.82 10.24 -3.24
CA ARG A 109 -18.15 10.86 -3.08
C ARG A 109 -19.20 10.30 -4.07
N GLY A 110 -19.23 8.98 -4.23
CA GLY A 110 -20.15 8.30 -5.16
C GLY A 110 -19.79 8.39 -6.64
N GLN A 111 -18.74 9.12 -7.03
CA GLN A 111 -18.34 9.25 -8.43
C GLN A 111 -17.16 8.35 -8.78
N GLU A 112 -17.28 7.63 -9.90
CA GLU A 112 -16.16 6.82 -10.40
C GLU A 112 -15.05 7.69 -10.99
N ILE A 113 -13.83 7.49 -10.49
CA ILE A 113 -12.64 8.22 -10.92
C ILE A 113 -11.52 7.25 -11.34
N CYS A 114 -10.43 7.81 -11.86
CA CYS A 114 -9.23 7.05 -12.20
C CYS A 114 -8.22 7.04 -11.05
N ALA A 115 -7.20 6.18 -11.15
CA ALA A 115 -6.13 6.10 -10.15
C ALA A 115 -5.35 7.41 -9.99
N TYR A 116 -5.19 8.17 -11.07
CA TYR A 116 -4.49 9.45 -11.05
C TYR A 116 -5.26 10.48 -10.21
N THR A 117 -6.53 10.71 -10.54
CA THR A 117 -7.38 11.64 -9.78
C THR A 117 -7.50 11.23 -8.32
N PHE A 118 -7.63 9.94 -8.04
CA PHE A 118 -7.68 9.45 -6.66
C PHE A 118 -6.39 9.80 -5.88
N ARG A 119 -5.21 9.62 -6.50
CA ARG A 119 -3.93 10.00 -5.87
C ARG A 119 -3.80 11.50 -5.64
N LEU A 120 -4.32 12.31 -6.57
CA LEU A 120 -4.32 13.77 -6.46
C LEU A 120 -5.21 14.22 -5.30
N LEU A 121 -6.45 13.73 -5.23
CA LEU A 121 -7.41 14.07 -4.17
C LEU A 121 -6.88 13.73 -2.78
N PHE A 122 -6.29 12.54 -2.63
CA PHE A 122 -5.76 12.09 -1.36
C PHE A 122 -4.32 12.55 -1.09
N ASP A 123 -3.68 13.30 -2.00
CA ASP A 123 -2.27 13.72 -1.89
C ASP A 123 -1.35 12.55 -1.48
N ILE A 124 -1.34 11.49 -2.29
CA ILE A 124 -0.54 10.28 -2.04
C ILE A 124 0.24 9.85 -3.29
N ARG A 125 1.45 9.32 -3.03
CA ARG A 125 2.28 8.71 -4.08
C ARG A 125 1.69 7.38 -4.58
N ARG A 126 2.11 6.99 -5.78
CA ARG A 126 1.75 5.70 -6.40
C ARG A 126 2.09 4.50 -5.51
N CYS A 127 3.28 4.50 -4.90
CA CYS A 127 3.75 3.43 -4.03
C CYS A 127 2.89 3.30 -2.76
N ALA A 128 2.47 4.44 -2.18
CA ALA A 128 1.59 4.46 -1.01
C ALA A 128 0.23 3.80 -1.32
N LEU A 129 -0.39 4.17 -2.44
CA LEU A 129 -1.66 3.59 -2.87
C LEU A 129 -1.57 2.07 -3.12
N LYS A 130 -0.48 1.60 -3.75
CA LYS A 130 -0.20 0.17 -3.95
C LYS A 130 -0.10 -0.55 -2.60
N SER A 131 0.60 0.05 -1.64
CA SER A 131 0.77 -0.48 -0.29
C SER A 131 -0.55 -0.55 0.49
N ILE A 132 -1.39 0.49 0.40
CA ILE A 132 -2.71 0.55 1.06
C ILE A 132 -3.63 -0.55 0.54
N ARG A 133 -3.68 -0.75 -0.78
CA ARG A 133 -4.43 -1.84 -1.39
C ARG A 133 -3.95 -3.21 -0.94
N GLN A 134 -2.64 -3.42 -0.86
CA GLN A 134 -2.09 -4.69 -0.40
C GLN A 134 -2.49 -4.95 1.06
N SER A 135 -2.44 -3.94 1.92
CA SER A 135 -2.90 -4.08 3.30
C SER A 135 -4.41 -4.32 3.37
N LEU A 136 -5.23 -3.60 2.60
CA LEU A 136 -6.68 -3.82 2.54
C LEU A 136 -7.01 -5.26 2.17
N ASN A 137 -6.32 -5.83 1.17
CA ASN A 137 -6.53 -7.22 0.75
C ASN A 137 -6.07 -8.24 1.79
N LYS A 138 -5.07 -7.91 2.62
CA LYS A 138 -4.50 -8.83 3.63
C LYS A 138 -5.27 -8.82 4.94
N THR A 139 -5.61 -7.63 5.45
CA THR A 139 -6.15 -7.42 6.80
C THR A 139 -7.54 -6.80 6.79
N GLY A 140 -8.09 -6.47 5.62
CA GLY A 140 -9.34 -5.72 5.53
C GLY A 140 -9.18 -4.25 5.94
N PRO A 141 -10.30 -3.58 6.29
CA PRO A 141 -10.35 -2.18 6.73
C PRO A 141 -9.85 -2.02 8.18
N ALA A 142 -8.73 -2.64 8.53
CA ALA A 142 -8.09 -2.54 9.83
C ALA A 142 -6.81 -1.70 9.76
N ARG A 143 -6.41 -1.11 10.89
CA ARG A 143 -5.12 -0.39 11.02
C ARG A 143 -3.96 -1.35 10.72
N ARG A 144 -2.93 -0.85 10.02
CA ARG A 144 -1.70 -1.63 9.85
C ARG A 144 -1.02 -1.82 11.20
N ARG A 145 -0.69 -3.07 11.52
CA ARG A 145 0.24 -3.38 12.61
C ARG A 145 1.58 -3.72 11.98
N HIS A 146 2.65 -3.12 12.50
CA HIS A 146 3.99 -3.50 12.10
C HIS A 146 4.25 -4.94 12.56
N ALA A 147 4.95 -5.73 11.75
CA ALA A 147 5.20 -7.14 12.08
C ALA A 147 5.99 -7.31 13.38
N ASN A 148 6.77 -6.29 13.75
CA ASN A 148 7.55 -6.24 14.99
C ASN A 148 6.80 -5.63 16.18
N THR A 149 5.55 -5.17 16.01
CA THR A 149 4.77 -4.62 17.14
C THR A 149 4.54 -5.72 18.18
N GLY A 150 5.05 -5.50 19.39
CA GLY A 150 4.91 -6.45 20.52
C GLY A 150 5.90 -7.61 20.50
N ARG A 151 6.81 -7.70 19.52
CA ARG A 151 7.90 -8.69 19.52
C ARG A 151 9.13 -8.10 20.20
N LYS A 152 9.67 -8.81 21.19
CA LYS A 152 10.96 -8.46 21.78
C LYS A 152 12.08 -8.76 20.77
N PRO A 153 13.08 -7.86 20.61
CA PRO A 153 14.28 -8.16 19.84
C PRO A 153 14.95 -9.43 20.36
N LYS A 154 15.51 -10.25 19.47
CA LYS A 154 16.21 -11.50 19.85
C LYS A 154 17.38 -11.27 20.80
N HIS A 155 17.99 -10.08 20.74
CA HIS A 155 19.13 -9.67 21.57
C HIS A 155 18.73 -8.69 22.68
N ALA A 156 17.44 -8.58 23.00
CA ALA A 156 17.04 -7.80 24.16
C ALA A 156 17.51 -8.52 25.43
N LEU A 157 18.27 -7.83 26.29
CA LEU A 157 18.68 -8.33 27.59
C LEU A 157 17.45 -8.79 28.37
N VAL A 158 17.49 -10.02 28.88
CA VAL A 158 16.47 -10.46 29.84
C VAL A 158 16.81 -9.89 31.21
N PHE A 159 15.79 -9.74 32.07
CA PHE A 159 15.97 -9.18 33.42
C PHE A 159 17.06 -9.90 34.21
N THR A 160 17.17 -11.22 34.01
CA THR A 160 18.21 -12.08 34.58
C THR A 160 19.63 -11.76 34.10
N ASP A 161 19.78 -11.20 32.90
CA ASP A 161 21.09 -10.78 32.38
C ASP A 161 21.53 -9.47 33.04
N VAL A 162 20.58 -8.60 33.40
CA VAL A 162 20.85 -7.34 34.11
C VAL A 162 21.29 -7.61 35.54
N GLU A 163 20.63 -8.55 36.24
CA GLU A 163 21.00 -8.95 37.61
C GLU A 163 22.38 -9.61 37.72
N ARG A 164 22.94 -10.15 36.63
CA ARG A 164 24.27 -10.78 36.64
C ARG A 164 25.43 -9.80 36.47
N VAL A 165 25.13 -8.55 36.11
CA VAL A 165 26.13 -7.50 35.83
C VAL A 165 26.23 -6.51 37.00
N VAL A 166 25.24 -6.47 37.89
CA VAL A 166 25.21 -5.67 39.13
C VAL A 166 25.66 -6.53 40.31
#